data_AF-A0A1J9Q2D6-F1
#
_entry.id   AF-A0A1J9Q2D6-F1
#
_cell.length_a   1.000
_cell.length_b   1.000
_cell.length_c   1.000
_cell.angle_alpha   90.00
_cell.angle_beta   90.00
_cell.angle_gamma   90.00
#
_symmetry.space_group_name_H-M   'P 1'
#
loop_
_entity.id
_entity.type
_entity.pdbx_description
1 polymer ?
#
loop_
_entity_poly.entity_id
_entity_poly.type
_entity_poly.pdbx_seq_one_letter_code
_entity_poly.pdbx_strand_id
1 'polypeptide(L)'
;MTKIDLHTVEILQLLAPGVSRKDAKTARGVVLGDEAFVNFNDSDRAAIWNKLQGKREIIPSLHTFFQDVYYLEACANCVKRLVVLSRLRPTLQSAVWSSLKPPDPTVGNCMIQTSETGQRRSGSPAQRAELGYRQLWLYAMRHYPKMPREPESDDLVARPGHEKADETALHEMAVLAQKLDFDSTRITDLIELSPDRQIARAVLLKARDPERFRYDSGIFETLIGRIAECFSLAVPVERQLSCDFTSGSEAKLNARCELPHSRAQQQDRQFLFINQLHTDEMPTGGKVSTLFVRRCVYFAFFGKPLTSPAPQHTWVGVAPLAGDPSNSPMSSLFVPDGSPLAGFGRRPLQENDGCTTIDHGGLSPMQLEAAERATAEETRVRREVEEWEIALRAEQAREQAADEARRQKEAEEMAAAEAALRLAQFQKEAEERAATERYAAEQEQLRQEQLRQEEERAAAKQYANS
;
A
#
# COMPACT_ATOMS: atom_id res chain seq x y z
N MET A 1 -18.72 1.99 29.54
CA MET A 1 -18.14 0.76 28.96
C MET A 1 -17.88 -0.32 30.03
N THR A 2 -18.77 -0.51 31.01
CA THR A 2 -18.50 -1.33 32.22
C THR A 2 -19.27 -2.66 32.30
N LYS A 3 -20.03 -3.04 31.27
CA LYS A 3 -20.85 -4.28 31.28
C LYS A 3 -20.26 -5.44 30.48
N ILE A 4 -19.29 -5.19 29.60
CA ILE A 4 -18.63 -6.26 28.82
C ILE A 4 -17.28 -6.53 29.48
N ASP A 5 -17.07 -7.76 29.91
CA ASP A 5 -15.84 -8.24 30.54
C ASP A 5 -14.90 -8.93 29.51
N LEU A 6 -13.66 -9.19 29.93
CA LEU A 6 -12.63 -9.81 29.09
C LEU A 6 -13.03 -11.22 28.66
N HIS A 7 -13.61 -12.01 29.56
CA HIS A 7 -13.99 -13.40 29.29
C HIS A 7 -15.05 -13.47 28.18
N THR A 8 -16.05 -12.58 28.22
CA THR A 8 -17.04 -12.42 27.14
C THR A 8 -16.38 -12.19 25.78
N VAL A 9 -15.32 -11.37 25.71
CA VAL A 9 -14.60 -11.12 24.45
C VAL A 9 -13.84 -12.36 24.00
N GLU A 10 -13.13 -13.03 24.90
CA GLU A 10 -12.30 -14.20 24.59
C GLU A 10 -13.11 -15.37 24.01
N ILE A 11 -14.30 -15.63 24.54
CA ILE A 11 -15.15 -16.75 24.08
C ILE A 11 -15.93 -16.43 22.79
N LEU A 12 -16.16 -15.15 22.48
CA LEU A 12 -16.95 -14.73 21.33
C LEU A 12 -16.13 -14.27 20.12
N GLN A 13 -14.93 -13.71 20.33
CA GLN A 13 -14.10 -13.24 19.23
C GLN A 13 -13.82 -14.37 18.22
N LEU A 14 -13.61 -14.01 16.95
CA LEU A 14 -13.35 -14.93 15.84
C LEU A 14 -14.52 -15.85 15.44
N LEU A 15 -15.60 -15.93 16.22
CA LEU A 15 -16.83 -16.64 15.82
C LEU A 15 -17.58 -15.85 14.73
N ALA A 16 -18.26 -16.56 13.83
CA ALA A 16 -19.16 -15.96 12.84
C ALA A 16 -20.57 -16.60 12.89
N PRO A 17 -21.38 -16.28 13.93
CA PRO A 17 -22.68 -16.92 14.16
C PRO A 17 -23.70 -16.78 13.02
N GLY A 18 -23.66 -15.68 12.26
CA GLY A 18 -24.53 -15.50 11.09
C GLY A 18 -24.15 -16.33 9.87
N VAL A 19 -23.05 -17.10 9.94
CA VAL A 19 -22.51 -17.88 8.82
C VAL A 19 -22.27 -19.34 9.19
N SER A 20 -21.59 -19.61 10.31
CA SER A 20 -21.27 -20.97 10.75
C SER A 20 -22.31 -21.50 11.73
N ARG A 21 -22.88 -22.68 11.42
CA ARG A 21 -23.82 -23.35 12.32
C ARG A 21 -23.16 -23.76 13.64
N LYS A 22 -21.88 -24.14 13.57
CA LYS A 22 -21.08 -24.52 14.74
C LYS A 22 -20.83 -23.32 15.64
N ASP A 23 -20.45 -22.19 15.05
CA ASP A 23 -20.22 -20.95 15.79
C ASP A 23 -21.54 -20.43 16.37
N ALA A 24 -22.64 -20.50 15.61
CA ALA A 24 -23.96 -20.11 16.07
C ALA A 24 -24.38 -20.93 17.30
N LYS A 25 -24.17 -22.26 17.28
CA LYS A 25 -24.47 -23.12 18.43
C LYS A 25 -23.63 -22.74 19.64
N THR A 26 -22.33 -22.47 19.43
CA THR A 26 -21.39 -22.10 20.50
C THR A 26 -21.76 -20.75 21.11
N ALA A 27 -21.87 -19.71 20.28
CA ALA A 27 -22.25 -18.36 20.69
C ALA A 27 -23.63 -18.33 21.35
N ARG A 28 -24.62 -19.07 20.84
CA ARG A 28 -25.94 -19.18 21.48
C ARG A 28 -25.85 -19.80 22.87
N GLY A 29 -25.06 -20.87 23.01
CA GLY A 29 -24.87 -21.57 24.27
C GLY A 29 -24.30 -20.65 25.34
N VAL A 30 -23.22 -19.93 25.02
CA VAL A 30 -22.55 -19.03 25.99
C VAL A 30 -23.37 -17.77 26.28
N VAL A 31 -24.07 -17.19 25.28
CA VAL A 31 -24.86 -15.96 25.47
C VAL A 31 -26.17 -16.23 26.21
N LEU A 32 -26.90 -17.29 25.87
CA LEU A 32 -28.17 -17.61 26.55
C LEU A 32 -27.98 -18.44 27.82
N GLY A 33 -26.79 -19.02 28.01
CA GLY A 33 -26.39 -19.77 29.19
C GLY A 33 -25.74 -18.94 30.29
N ASP A 34 -25.73 -17.60 30.17
CA ASP A 34 -25.15 -16.68 31.16
C ASP A 34 -23.63 -16.85 31.39
N GLU A 35 -22.91 -17.32 30.37
CA GLU A 35 -21.44 -17.42 30.40
C GLU A 35 -20.81 -16.18 29.73
N ALA A 36 -21.45 -15.68 28.68
CA ALA A 36 -21.13 -14.41 28.04
C ALA A 36 -22.13 -13.33 28.45
N PHE A 37 -21.67 -12.07 28.55
CA PHE A 37 -22.50 -10.91 28.91
C PHE A 37 -23.17 -11.05 30.29
N VAL A 38 -22.44 -11.55 31.28
CA VAL A 38 -22.94 -11.82 32.65
C VAL A 38 -23.58 -10.59 33.30
N ASN A 39 -23.09 -9.38 32.98
CA ASN A 39 -23.62 -8.13 33.54
C ASN A 39 -24.90 -7.60 32.83
N PHE A 40 -25.48 -8.37 31.93
CA PHE A 40 -26.73 -8.05 31.22
C PHE A 40 -27.86 -8.94 31.73
N ASN A 41 -29.11 -8.47 31.69
CA ASN A 41 -30.24 -9.34 32.02
C ASN A 41 -30.59 -10.29 30.86
N ASP A 42 -31.46 -11.27 31.10
CA ASP A 42 -31.85 -12.26 30.09
C ASP A 42 -32.46 -11.65 28.82
N SER A 43 -33.25 -10.59 28.97
CA SER A 43 -33.86 -9.90 27.82
C SER A 43 -32.80 -9.21 26.96
N ASP A 44 -31.83 -8.57 27.59
CA ASP A 44 -30.69 -7.94 26.90
C ASP A 44 -29.83 -8.99 26.20
N ARG A 45 -29.53 -10.12 26.85
CA ARG A 45 -28.76 -11.23 26.25
C ARG A 45 -29.48 -11.83 25.05
N ALA A 46 -30.79 -12.03 25.13
CA ALA A 46 -31.60 -12.48 23.99
C ALA A 46 -31.55 -11.46 22.82
N ALA A 47 -31.63 -10.16 23.12
CA ALA A 47 -31.52 -9.12 22.11
C ALA A 47 -30.11 -9.05 21.48
N ILE A 48 -29.05 -9.25 22.27
CA ILE A 48 -27.67 -9.33 21.80
C ILE A 48 -27.50 -10.54 20.88
N TRP A 49 -27.99 -11.72 21.29
CA TRP A 49 -27.95 -12.93 20.48
C TRP A 49 -28.63 -12.73 19.12
N ASN A 50 -29.83 -12.14 19.09
CA ASN A 50 -30.55 -11.87 17.85
C ASN A 50 -29.73 -10.96 16.91
N LYS A 51 -29.02 -9.96 17.44
CA LYS A 51 -28.12 -9.10 16.66
C LYS A 51 -26.90 -9.86 16.16
N LEU A 52 -26.27 -10.70 16.98
CA LEU A 52 -25.10 -11.50 16.60
C LEU A 52 -25.45 -12.50 15.50
N GLN A 53 -26.60 -13.16 15.61
CA GLN A 53 -27.09 -14.11 14.61
C GLN A 53 -27.41 -13.44 13.26
N GLY A 54 -27.89 -12.20 13.27
CA GLY A 54 -28.19 -11.44 12.06
C GLY A 54 -26.95 -10.94 11.30
N LYS A 55 -25.78 -10.90 11.95
CA LYS A 55 -24.54 -10.39 11.33
C LYS A 55 -23.74 -11.49 10.64
N ARG A 56 -23.57 -11.35 9.33
CA ARG A 56 -22.74 -12.24 8.50
C ARG A 56 -21.27 -11.81 8.50
N GLU A 57 -20.71 -11.62 9.68
CA GLU A 57 -19.34 -11.14 9.89
C GLU A 57 -18.70 -11.94 11.04
N ILE A 58 -17.37 -11.97 11.06
CA ILE A 58 -16.60 -12.45 12.20
C ILE A 58 -16.74 -11.42 13.32
N ILE A 59 -16.97 -11.87 14.55
CA ILE A 59 -17.00 -11.01 15.73
C ILE A 59 -15.59 -10.45 15.94
N PRO A 60 -15.39 -9.13 15.73
CA PRO A 60 -14.07 -8.53 15.84
C PRO A 60 -13.74 -8.22 17.31
N SER A 61 -12.45 -8.12 17.60
CA SER A 61 -11.93 -7.59 18.86
C SER A 61 -10.71 -6.69 18.56
N LEU A 62 -10.20 -5.99 19.58
CA LEU A 62 -8.93 -5.27 19.43
C LEU A 62 -7.78 -6.21 19.08
N HIS A 63 -7.79 -7.44 19.62
CA HIS A 63 -6.82 -8.46 19.26
C HIS A 63 -6.87 -8.78 17.76
N THR A 64 -8.06 -9.07 17.21
CA THR A 64 -8.18 -9.39 15.78
C THR A 64 -7.81 -8.20 14.90
N PHE A 65 -8.12 -6.98 15.32
CA PHE A 65 -7.70 -5.76 14.62
C PHE A 65 -6.18 -5.68 14.48
N PHE A 66 -5.42 -5.78 15.59
CA PHE A 66 -3.96 -5.72 15.53
C PHE A 66 -3.36 -6.87 14.71
N GLN A 67 -3.98 -8.04 14.77
CA GLN A 67 -3.57 -9.17 13.95
C GLN A 67 -3.78 -8.94 12.45
N ASP A 68 -4.92 -8.38 12.06
CA ASP A 68 -5.21 -8.09 10.66
C ASP A 68 -4.40 -6.88 10.13
N VAL A 69 -3.92 -5.99 11.02
CA VAL A 69 -3.01 -4.90 10.65
C VAL A 69 -1.70 -5.44 10.07
N TYR A 70 -1.15 -6.55 10.56
CA TYR A 70 0.06 -7.15 9.97
C TYR A 70 -0.17 -7.59 8.51
N TYR A 71 -1.33 -8.16 8.22
CA TYR A 71 -1.70 -8.53 6.86
C TYR A 71 -1.89 -7.30 5.97
N LEU A 72 -2.57 -6.27 6.50
CA LEU A 72 -2.71 -5.01 5.79
C LEU A 72 -1.36 -4.32 5.55
N GLU A 73 -0.42 -4.37 6.48
CA GLU A 73 0.90 -3.77 6.32
C GLU A 73 1.65 -4.44 5.16
N ALA A 74 1.59 -5.77 5.05
CA ALA A 74 2.16 -6.50 3.92
C ALA A 74 1.55 -6.04 2.58
N CYS A 75 0.22 -5.86 2.53
CA CYS A 75 -0.47 -5.35 1.34
C CYS A 75 -0.13 -3.87 1.07
N ALA A 76 -0.04 -3.04 2.11
CA ALA A 76 0.30 -1.63 2.04
C ALA A 76 1.69 -1.44 1.43
N ASN A 77 2.65 -2.28 1.82
CA ASN A 77 4.01 -2.25 1.29
C ASN A 77 4.07 -2.53 -0.22
N CYS A 78 3.09 -3.26 -0.78
CA CYS A 78 2.94 -3.41 -2.22
C CYS A 78 2.45 -2.09 -2.86
N VAL A 79 1.39 -1.49 -2.32
CA VAL A 79 0.81 -0.24 -2.85
C VAL A 79 1.79 0.93 -2.76
N LYS A 80 2.63 0.98 -1.71
CA LYS A 80 3.72 1.97 -1.57
C LYS A 80 4.71 1.95 -2.74
N ARG A 81 4.84 0.84 -3.48
CA ARG A 81 5.73 0.78 -4.66
C ARG A 81 5.25 1.69 -5.80
N LEU A 82 3.96 2.03 -5.83
CA LEU A 82 3.36 2.85 -6.89
C LEU A 82 3.46 4.36 -6.64
N VAL A 83 3.74 4.79 -5.41
CA VAL A 83 3.63 6.21 -5.01
C VAL A 83 4.70 6.60 -4.01
N VAL A 84 5.08 7.88 -4.03
CA VAL A 84 5.97 8.45 -3.01
C VAL A 84 5.11 9.13 -1.94
N LEU A 85 5.32 8.74 -0.68
CA LEU A 85 4.71 9.42 0.46
C LEU A 85 5.51 10.69 0.77
N SER A 86 4.82 11.80 1.01
CA SER A 86 5.42 13.09 1.36
C SER A 86 4.67 13.74 2.51
N ARG A 87 5.17 14.85 3.07
CA ARG A 87 4.47 15.58 4.14
C ARG A 87 3.09 16.08 3.70
N LEU A 88 2.96 16.48 2.44
CA LEU A 88 1.69 16.91 1.83
C LEU A 88 0.74 15.74 1.57
N ARG A 89 1.28 14.52 1.44
CA ARG A 89 0.52 13.29 1.13
C ARG A 89 0.99 12.17 2.05
N PRO A 90 0.70 12.27 3.36
CA PRO A 90 1.29 11.39 4.36
C PRO A 90 0.64 10.00 4.36
N THR A 91 -0.53 9.85 3.73
CA THR A 91 -1.27 8.58 3.69
C THR A 91 -1.22 7.98 2.29
N LEU A 92 -1.28 6.64 2.22
CA LEU A 92 -1.39 5.91 0.95
C LEU A 92 -2.59 6.39 0.12
N GLN A 93 -3.71 6.67 0.78
CA GLN A 93 -4.92 7.13 0.12
C GLN A 93 -4.72 8.50 -0.54
N SER A 94 -4.14 9.49 0.17
CA SER A 94 -3.91 10.80 -0.43
C SER A 94 -2.84 10.78 -1.51
N ALA A 95 -1.78 9.96 -1.34
CA ALA A 95 -0.75 9.78 -2.34
C ALA A 95 -1.29 9.12 -3.62
N VAL A 96 -2.06 8.02 -3.51
CA VAL A 96 -2.66 7.35 -4.67
C VAL A 96 -3.72 8.24 -5.33
N TRP A 97 -4.64 8.84 -4.59
CA TRP A 97 -5.64 9.73 -5.19
C TRP A 97 -5.05 10.94 -5.89
N SER A 98 -3.92 11.45 -5.42
CA SER A 98 -3.24 12.55 -6.10
C SER A 98 -2.64 12.18 -7.46
N SER A 99 -2.38 10.89 -7.70
CA SER A 99 -1.95 10.39 -9.01
C SER A 99 -3.11 10.16 -9.98
N LEU A 100 -4.36 10.35 -9.53
CA LEU A 100 -5.52 10.09 -10.38
C LEU A 100 -5.66 11.17 -11.47
N LYS A 101 -5.63 10.75 -12.73
CA LYS A 101 -5.85 11.63 -13.89
C LYS A 101 -7.23 12.26 -13.84
N PRO A 102 -7.44 13.45 -14.45
CA PRO A 102 -8.76 14.02 -14.61
C PRO A 102 -9.69 13.05 -15.37
N PRO A 103 -11.01 13.04 -15.08
CA PRO A 103 -11.94 12.17 -15.78
C PRO A 103 -11.94 12.45 -17.28
N ASP A 104 -11.84 11.41 -18.09
CA ASP A 104 -12.06 11.52 -19.53
C ASP A 104 -13.59 11.67 -19.79
N PRO A 105 -14.06 12.76 -20.41
CA PRO A 105 -15.48 12.98 -20.71
C PRO A 105 -16.10 11.87 -21.57
N THR A 106 -15.28 11.14 -22.33
CA THR A 106 -15.73 10.07 -23.22
C THR A 106 -15.97 8.75 -22.50
N VAL A 107 -15.42 8.57 -21.28
CA VAL A 107 -15.46 7.33 -20.51
C VAL A 107 -16.44 7.47 -19.34
N GLY A 108 -17.70 7.08 -19.58
CA GLY A 108 -18.78 7.23 -18.58
C GLY A 108 -18.75 6.23 -17.42
N ASN A 109 -18.04 5.10 -17.54
CA ASN A 109 -18.07 4.02 -16.54
C ASN A 109 -16.66 3.62 -16.07
N CYS A 110 -16.53 3.33 -14.77
CA CYS A 110 -15.25 2.91 -14.18
C CYS A 110 -14.82 1.51 -14.67
N MET A 111 -13.52 1.27 -14.81
CA MET A 111 -12.98 -0.06 -15.05
C MET A 111 -13.03 -0.90 -13.76
N ILE A 112 -13.55 -2.13 -13.87
CA ILE A 112 -13.54 -3.13 -12.80
C ILE A 112 -12.86 -4.40 -13.31
N GLN A 113 -11.75 -4.76 -12.69
CA GLN A 113 -11.04 -6.02 -12.89
C GLN A 113 -11.89 -7.18 -12.32
N THR A 114 -12.14 -8.19 -13.14
CA THR A 114 -12.97 -9.37 -12.78
C THR A 114 -12.16 -10.65 -12.61
N SER A 115 -11.00 -10.73 -13.27
CA SER A 115 -9.99 -11.78 -13.18
C SER A 115 -8.61 -11.17 -13.47
N GLU A 116 -7.53 -11.97 -13.48
CA GLU A 116 -6.19 -11.43 -13.79
C GLU A 116 -6.13 -10.77 -15.17
N THR A 117 -6.86 -11.31 -16.14
CA THR A 117 -6.88 -10.86 -17.54
C THR A 117 -8.20 -10.17 -17.93
N GLY A 118 -9.27 -10.39 -17.17
CA GLY A 118 -10.62 -9.92 -17.47
C GLY A 118 -10.95 -8.59 -16.83
N GLN A 119 -11.64 -7.74 -17.57
CA GLN A 119 -12.11 -6.43 -17.14
C GLN A 119 -13.53 -6.15 -17.64
N ARG A 120 -14.30 -5.41 -16.86
CA ARG A 120 -15.62 -4.89 -17.23
C ARG A 120 -15.71 -3.40 -16.95
N ARG A 121 -16.68 -2.70 -17.54
CA ARG A 121 -16.96 -1.28 -17.25
C ARG A 121 -18.26 -1.18 -16.44
N SER A 122 -18.21 -0.58 -15.26
CA SER A 122 -19.34 -0.50 -14.32
C SER A 122 -19.07 0.57 -13.26
N GLY A 123 -20.13 1.17 -12.72
CA GLY A 123 -20.03 2.16 -11.63
C GLY A 123 -19.93 3.60 -12.13
N SER A 124 -20.32 4.52 -11.25
CA SER A 124 -20.36 5.97 -11.54
C SER A 124 -18.95 6.58 -11.59
N PRO A 125 -18.69 7.58 -12.45
CA PRO A 125 -17.43 8.34 -12.45
C PRO A 125 -17.04 8.91 -11.08
N ALA A 126 -18.04 9.23 -10.24
CA ALA A 126 -17.81 9.72 -8.88
C ALA A 126 -17.11 8.69 -7.98
N GLN A 127 -17.24 7.39 -8.29
CA GLN A 127 -16.64 6.29 -7.52
C GLN A 127 -15.27 5.87 -8.06
N ARG A 128 -14.76 6.50 -9.12
CA ARG A 128 -13.52 6.10 -9.82
C ARG A 128 -12.31 6.02 -8.90
N ALA A 129 -12.12 7.05 -8.07
CA ALA A 129 -11.00 7.11 -7.12
C ALA A 129 -11.05 5.96 -6.10
N GLU A 130 -12.24 5.70 -5.55
CA GLU A 130 -12.45 4.68 -4.51
C GLU A 130 -12.40 3.26 -5.09
N LEU A 131 -13.04 3.02 -6.23
CA LEU A 131 -13.02 1.73 -6.92
C LEU A 131 -11.61 1.41 -7.42
N GLY A 132 -10.89 2.40 -7.96
CA GLY A 132 -9.51 2.24 -8.38
C GLY A 132 -8.60 1.89 -7.20
N TYR A 133 -8.68 2.65 -6.11
CA TYR A 133 -7.90 2.42 -4.90
C TYR A 133 -8.14 1.02 -4.32
N ARG A 134 -9.41 0.60 -4.18
CA ARG A 134 -9.76 -0.75 -3.72
C ARG A 134 -9.24 -1.85 -4.64
N GLN A 135 -9.23 -1.65 -5.95
CA GLN A 135 -8.69 -2.64 -6.89
C GLN A 135 -7.18 -2.81 -6.73
N LEU A 136 -6.44 -1.72 -6.49
CA LEU A 136 -5.01 -1.79 -6.18
C LEU A 136 -4.75 -2.54 -4.87
N TRP A 137 -5.57 -2.30 -3.84
CA TRP A 137 -5.48 -3.07 -2.60
C TRP A 137 -5.82 -4.55 -2.78
N LEU A 138 -6.83 -4.86 -3.60
CA LEU A 138 -7.17 -6.26 -3.89
C LEU A 138 -6.08 -6.95 -4.70
N TYR A 139 -5.43 -6.24 -5.62
CA TYR A 139 -4.22 -6.72 -6.28
C TYR A 139 -3.12 -7.02 -5.26
N ALA A 140 -2.83 -6.08 -4.36
CA ALA A 140 -1.86 -6.30 -3.28
C ALA A 140 -2.24 -7.51 -2.41
N MET A 141 -3.50 -7.66 -2.03
CA MET A 141 -3.99 -8.80 -1.26
C MET A 141 -3.80 -10.14 -1.98
N ARG A 142 -3.78 -10.17 -3.32
CA ARG A 142 -3.47 -11.38 -4.12
C ARG A 142 -1.98 -11.67 -4.19
N HIS A 143 -1.14 -10.64 -4.34
CA HIS A 143 0.26 -10.77 -4.74
C HIS A 143 1.29 -10.40 -3.66
N TYR A 144 0.88 -9.98 -2.45
CA TYR A 144 1.82 -9.59 -1.38
C TYR A 144 2.93 -10.62 -1.07
N PRO A 145 2.73 -11.95 -1.14
CA PRO A 145 3.82 -12.89 -0.86
C PRO A 145 4.95 -12.79 -1.89
N LYS A 146 4.66 -12.29 -3.09
CA LYS A 146 5.62 -12.08 -4.17
C LYS A 146 6.24 -10.68 -4.16
N MET A 147 5.70 -9.77 -3.35
CA MET A 147 6.14 -8.37 -3.28
C MET A 147 6.46 -8.01 -1.82
N PRO A 148 7.48 -8.65 -1.22
CA PRO A 148 7.91 -8.31 0.13
C PRO A 148 8.34 -6.84 0.23
N ARG A 149 8.48 -6.36 1.47
CA ARG A 149 8.89 -4.99 1.76
C ARG A 149 10.25 -4.69 1.09
N GLU A 150 10.37 -3.48 0.57
CA GLU A 150 11.61 -2.97 0.02
C GLU A 150 12.66 -2.88 1.15
N PRO A 151 13.86 -3.44 0.99
CA PRO A 151 14.89 -3.36 2.02
C PRO A 151 15.27 -1.90 2.25
N GLU A 152 15.39 -1.50 3.52
CA GLU A 152 15.73 -0.12 3.90
C GLU A 152 17.24 0.19 3.78
N SER A 153 18.07 -0.84 3.57
CA SER A 153 19.52 -0.75 3.38
C SER A 153 19.97 -1.76 2.32
N ASP A 154 20.93 -1.36 1.48
CA ASP A 154 21.62 -2.18 0.49
C ASP A 154 22.65 -3.15 1.13
N ASP A 155 22.66 -3.29 2.45
CA ASP A 155 23.53 -4.22 3.16
C ASP A 155 23.31 -5.66 2.70
N LEU A 156 24.24 -6.15 1.88
CA LEU A 156 24.27 -7.45 1.19
C LEU A 156 24.31 -8.68 2.12
N VAL A 157 24.13 -8.52 3.43
CA VAL A 157 23.98 -9.63 4.38
C VAL A 157 22.52 -10.04 4.40
N ALA A 158 22.11 -10.75 3.34
CA ALA A 158 20.74 -11.21 3.13
C ALA A 158 20.24 -12.00 4.35
N ARG A 159 19.44 -11.34 5.20
CA ARG A 159 18.60 -12.05 6.16
C ARG A 159 17.53 -12.83 5.37
N PRO A 160 17.14 -14.03 5.82
CA PRO A 160 15.99 -14.72 5.26
C PRO A 160 14.76 -13.79 5.31
N GLY A 161 14.18 -13.47 4.15
CA GLY A 161 13.05 -12.52 4.02
C GLY A 161 13.33 -11.24 3.21
N HIS A 162 14.57 -11.03 2.75
CA HIS A 162 14.95 -9.95 1.82
C HIS A 162 14.91 -10.42 0.34
N GLU A 163 13.96 -11.27 -0.02
CA GLU A 163 13.79 -11.66 -1.42
C GLU A 163 13.39 -10.42 -2.25
N LYS A 164 14.04 -10.20 -3.40
CA LYS A 164 13.64 -9.13 -4.32
C LYS A 164 12.20 -9.39 -4.76
N ALA A 165 11.40 -8.33 -4.82
CA ALA A 165 10.04 -8.43 -5.32
C ALA A 165 10.01 -9.00 -6.75
N ASP A 166 9.01 -9.84 -7.02
CA ASP A 166 8.73 -10.39 -8.34
C ASP A 166 8.46 -9.22 -9.31
N GLU A 167 9.37 -9.03 -10.25
CA GLU A 167 9.34 -7.93 -11.22
C GLU A 167 8.09 -7.99 -12.11
N THR A 168 7.56 -9.19 -12.35
CA THR A 168 6.33 -9.38 -13.12
C THR A 168 5.14 -8.89 -12.33
N ALA A 169 5.04 -9.27 -11.06
CA ALA A 169 3.95 -8.81 -10.19
C ALA A 169 3.96 -7.30 -10.01
N LEU A 170 5.13 -6.66 -9.93
CA LEU A 170 5.25 -5.19 -9.85
C LEU A 170 4.83 -4.50 -11.14
N HIS A 171 5.33 -4.99 -12.28
CA HIS A 171 4.98 -4.45 -13.59
C HIS A 171 3.47 -4.57 -13.85
N GLU A 172 2.88 -5.73 -13.59
CA GLU A 172 1.43 -5.95 -13.72
C GLU A 172 0.61 -5.04 -12.80
N MET A 173 1.10 -4.76 -11.58
CA MET A 173 0.45 -3.81 -10.67
C MET A 173 0.46 -2.38 -11.23
N ALA A 174 1.58 -1.95 -11.80
CA ALA A 174 1.73 -0.64 -12.42
C ALA A 174 0.85 -0.50 -13.67
N VAL A 175 0.79 -1.54 -14.51
CA VAL A 175 -0.14 -1.62 -15.65
C VAL A 175 -1.60 -1.54 -15.19
N LEU A 176 -1.96 -2.23 -14.11
CA LEU A 176 -3.31 -2.12 -13.53
C LEU A 176 -3.59 -0.69 -13.03
N ALA A 177 -2.63 -0.05 -12.34
CA ALA A 177 -2.77 1.32 -11.87
C ALA A 177 -3.02 2.30 -13.04
N GLN A 178 -2.25 2.18 -14.12
CA GLN A 178 -2.44 2.98 -15.33
C GLN A 178 -3.81 2.75 -15.98
N LYS A 179 -4.29 1.50 -16.05
CA LYS A 179 -5.65 1.17 -16.56
C LYS A 179 -6.78 1.72 -15.68
N LEU A 180 -6.50 2.00 -14.41
CA LEU A 180 -7.40 2.62 -13.44
C LEU A 180 -7.24 4.15 -13.39
N ASP A 181 -6.53 4.72 -14.36
CA ASP A 181 -6.26 6.15 -14.51
C ASP A 181 -5.35 6.76 -13.43
N PHE A 182 -4.59 5.95 -12.70
CA PHE A 182 -3.53 6.44 -11.81
C PHE A 182 -2.22 6.60 -12.59
N ASP A 183 -1.58 7.75 -12.42
CA ASP A 183 -0.33 8.09 -13.08
C ASP A 183 0.65 8.80 -12.13
N SER A 184 1.80 8.17 -11.94
CA SER A 184 2.89 8.68 -11.13
C SER A 184 4.20 8.36 -11.84
N THR A 185 5.28 9.05 -11.48
CA THR A 185 6.62 8.74 -11.99
C THR A 185 6.98 7.29 -11.69
N ARG A 186 6.74 6.83 -10.46
CA ARG A 186 6.95 5.42 -10.05
C ARG A 186 6.16 4.42 -10.89
N ILE A 187 4.89 4.70 -11.20
CA ILE A 187 4.07 3.85 -12.08
C ILE A 187 4.69 3.80 -13.48
N THR A 188 5.11 4.94 -14.02
CA THR A 188 5.74 5.03 -15.33
C THR A 188 7.05 4.24 -15.37
N ASP A 189 7.94 4.45 -14.40
CA ASP A 189 9.22 3.75 -14.29
C ASP A 189 9.04 2.22 -14.22
N LEU A 190 8.05 1.74 -13.44
CA LEU A 190 7.73 0.32 -13.33
C LEU A 190 7.16 -0.28 -14.63
N ILE A 191 6.44 0.52 -15.42
CA ILE A 191 5.96 0.11 -16.74
C ILE A 191 7.13 0.01 -17.73
N GLU A 192 8.06 0.96 -17.70
CA GLU A 192 9.26 0.96 -18.54
C GLU A 192 10.17 -0.24 -18.23
N LEU A 193 10.26 -0.64 -16.95
CA LEU A 193 10.97 -1.83 -16.47
C LEU A 193 10.25 -3.17 -16.78
N SER A 194 9.52 -3.24 -17.89
CA SER A 194 8.80 -4.44 -18.31
C SER A 194 9.69 -5.70 -18.34
N PRO A 195 9.32 -6.78 -17.62
CA PRO A 195 10.06 -8.05 -17.62
C PRO A 195 10.24 -8.63 -19.03
N ASP A 196 9.22 -8.53 -19.87
CA ASP A 196 9.26 -8.99 -21.26
C ASP A 196 10.31 -8.24 -22.07
N ARG A 197 10.41 -6.92 -21.89
CA ARG A 197 11.46 -6.10 -22.52
C ARG A 197 12.85 -6.48 -22.00
N GLN A 198 12.99 -6.72 -20.70
CA GLN A 198 14.26 -7.16 -20.11
C GLN A 198 14.69 -8.53 -20.64
N ILE A 199 13.76 -9.49 -20.74
CA ILE A 199 14.00 -10.80 -21.35
C ILE A 199 14.39 -10.65 -22.81
N ALA A 200 13.66 -9.85 -23.60
CA ALA A 200 13.99 -9.58 -24.99
C ALA A 200 15.39 -8.98 -25.16
N ARG A 201 15.76 -8.01 -24.31
CA ARG A 201 17.10 -7.42 -24.27
C ARG A 201 18.16 -8.48 -23.98
N ALA A 202 17.95 -9.30 -22.95
CA ALA A 202 18.87 -10.37 -22.57
C ALA A 202 19.02 -11.41 -23.68
N VAL A 203 17.93 -11.78 -24.37
CA VAL A 203 17.96 -12.72 -25.51
C VAL A 203 18.80 -12.18 -26.66
N LEU A 204 18.65 -10.90 -27.04
CA LEU A 204 19.43 -10.30 -28.13
C LEU A 204 20.94 -10.30 -27.82
N LEU A 205 21.31 -9.88 -26.60
CA LEU A 205 22.72 -9.83 -26.16
C LEU A 205 23.32 -11.21 -25.93
N LYS A 206 22.50 -12.20 -25.58
CA LYS A 206 22.96 -13.59 -25.42
C LYS A 206 23.08 -14.32 -26.76
N ALA A 207 22.21 -14.01 -27.73
CA ALA A 207 22.23 -14.63 -29.04
C ALA A 207 23.39 -14.12 -29.92
N ARG A 208 23.88 -12.89 -29.66
CA ARG A 208 25.01 -12.28 -30.36
C ARG A 208 25.96 -11.65 -29.36
N ASP A 209 27.17 -12.20 -29.33
CA ASP A 209 28.28 -11.73 -28.49
C ASP A 209 28.51 -10.21 -28.66
N PRO A 210 28.32 -9.41 -27.61
CA PRO A 210 28.52 -7.95 -27.65
C PRO A 210 29.94 -7.53 -28.03
N GLU A 211 30.94 -8.40 -27.84
CA GLU A 211 32.32 -8.12 -28.25
C GLU A 211 32.50 -8.19 -29.78
N ARG A 212 31.65 -8.96 -30.48
CA ARG A 212 31.76 -9.20 -31.92
C ARG A 212 30.67 -8.51 -32.74
N PHE A 213 29.51 -8.27 -32.14
CA PHE A 213 28.35 -7.71 -32.81
C PHE A 213 27.80 -6.53 -32.02
N ARG A 214 27.48 -5.44 -32.73
CA ARG A 214 26.87 -4.24 -32.13
C ARG A 214 25.55 -3.97 -32.82
N TYR A 215 24.53 -3.71 -32.02
CA TYR A 215 23.27 -3.14 -32.50
C TYR A 215 23.37 -1.62 -32.46
N ASP A 216 22.83 -0.96 -33.48
CA ASP A 216 22.55 0.48 -33.39
C ASP A 216 21.50 0.73 -32.30
N SER A 217 21.64 1.83 -31.55
CA SER A 217 20.77 2.13 -30.40
C SER A 217 19.29 2.24 -30.79
N GLY A 218 18.98 2.86 -31.93
CA GLY A 218 17.60 3.02 -32.40
C GLY A 218 16.99 1.70 -32.87
N ILE A 219 17.79 0.86 -33.54
CA ILE A 219 17.34 -0.46 -33.99
C ILE A 219 17.19 -1.42 -32.81
N PHE A 220 18.06 -1.33 -31.81
CA PHE A 220 18.07 -2.22 -30.65
C PHE A 220 16.76 -2.14 -29.86
N GLU A 221 16.31 -0.92 -29.52
CA GLU A 221 15.04 -0.74 -28.81
C GLU A 221 13.83 -1.17 -29.66
N THR A 222 13.91 -1.01 -30.97
CA THR A 222 12.88 -1.51 -31.91
C THR A 222 12.82 -3.05 -31.91
N LEU A 223 13.98 -3.73 -31.92
CA LEU A 223 14.07 -5.19 -31.85
C LEU A 223 13.54 -5.74 -30.52
N ILE A 224 13.86 -5.08 -29.40
CA ILE A 224 13.29 -5.41 -28.09
C ILE A 224 11.76 -5.35 -28.15
N GLY A 225 11.21 -4.26 -28.71
CA GLY A 225 9.78 -4.09 -28.89
C GLY A 225 9.14 -5.22 -29.70
N ARG A 226 9.76 -5.64 -30.81
CA ARG A 226 9.26 -6.74 -31.66
C ARG A 226 9.26 -8.09 -30.96
N ILE A 227 10.27 -8.39 -30.14
CA ILE A 227 10.31 -9.65 -29.38
C ILE A 227 9.24 -9.62 -28.27
N ALA A 228 9.13 -8.51 -27.54
CA ALA A 228 8.09 -8.35 -26.52
C ALA A 228 6.66 -8.46 -27.12
N GLU A 229 6.46 -7.91 -28.33
CA GLU A 229 5.22 -8.10 -29.10
C GLU A 229 4.94 -9.59 -29.41
N CYS A 230 5.97 -10.40 -29.67
CA CYS A 230 5.76 -11.84 -29.84
C CYS A 230 5.25 -12.51 -28.55
N PHE A 231 5.69 -12.06 -27.38
CA PHE A 231 5.20 -12.59 -26.10
C PHE A 231 3.74 -12.19 -25.84
N SER A 232 3.33 -11.00 -26.25
CA SER A 232 1.95 -10.51 -26.05
C SER A 232 0.90 -11.25 -26.89
N LEU A 233 1.32 -12.01 -27.91
CA LEU A 233 0.44 -12.90 -28.69
C LEU A 233 -0.03 -14.14 -27.90
N ALA A 234 0.54 -14.40 -26.72
CA ALA A 234 0.11 -15.50 -25.88
C ALA A 234 -1.34 -15.30 -25.42
N VAL A 235 -2.20 -16.27 -25.72
CA VAL A 235 -3.59 -16.25 -25.25
C VAL A 235 -3.64 -16.75 -23.81
N PRO A 236 -4.23 -16.00 -22.88
CA PRO A 236 -4.35 -16.43 -21.50
C PRO A 236 -5.21 -17.68 -21.41
N VAL A 237 -4.74 -18.67 -20.66
CA VAL A 237 -5.56 -19.84 -20.32
C VAL A 237 -6.49 -19.43 -19.18
N GLU A 238 -7.71 -19.04 -19.53
CA GLU A 238 -8.79 -18.95 -18.56
C GLU A 238 -9.05 -20.37 -18.04
N ARG A 239 -8.45 -20.71 -16.88
CA ARG A 239 -9.00 -21.80 -16.09
C ARG A 239 -10.42 -21.38 -15.75
N GLN A 240 -11.38 -22.09 -16.31
CA GLN A 240 -12.74 -22.06 -15.79
C GLN A 240 -12.60 -22.23 -14.28
N LEU A 241 -12.89 -21.16 -13.55
CA LEU A 241 -13.05 -21.22 -12.11
C LEU A 241 -14.24 -22.15 -11.93
N SER A 242 -13.99 -23.44 -11.73
CA SER A 242 -15.04 -24.32 -11.28
C SER A 242 -15.50 -23.69 -9.98
N CYS A 243 -16.72 -23.16 -9.99
CA CYS A 243 -17.45 -22.72 -8.81
C CYS A 243 -17.81 -23.92 -7.92
N ASP A 244 -17.12 -25.05 -8.10
CA ASP A 244 -16.74 -25.95 -7.03
C ASP A 244 -15.91 -25.11 -6.04
N PHE A 245 -16.62 -24.28 -5.26
CA PHE A 245 -16.30 -24.00 -3.87
C PHE A 245 -16.06 -25.37 -3.24
N THR A 246 -14.86 -25.92 -3.43
CA THR A 246 -14.50 -27.25 -2.93
C THR A 246 -14.76 -27.14 -1.45
N SER A 247 -15.80 -27.82 -0.98
CA SER A 247 -16.37 -27.75 0.36
C SER A 247 -15.28 -27.37 1.36
N GLY A 248 -15.11 -26.06 1.58
CA GLY A 248 -13.83 -25.54 2.05
C GLY A 248 -13.55 -26.13 3.40
N SER A 249 -12.32 -26.61 3.62
CA SER A 249 -11.90 -26.91 4.99
C SER A 249 -12.25 -25.71 5.85
N GLU A 250 -13.07 -25.93 6.88
CA GLU A 250 -13.48 -24.85 7.77
C GLU A 250 -12.23 -24.19 8.34
N ALA A 251 -12.16 -22.86 8.24
CA ALA A 251 -11.07 -22.10 8.81
C ALA A 251 -11.07 -22.32 10.33
N LYS A 252 -9.96 -22.86 10.84
CA LYS A 252 -9.72 -22.99 12.28
C LYS A 252 -9.88 -21.63 12.93
N LEU A 253 -10.41 -21.59 14.15
CA LEU A 253 -10.75 -20.35 14.84
C LEU A 253 -9.58 -19.36 14.86
N ASN A 254 -8.37 -19.83 15.21
CA ASN A 254 -7.14 -19.03 15.26
C ASN A 254 -6.60 -18.60 13.88
N ALA A 255 -7.05 -19.21 12.78
CA ALA A 255 -6.65 -18.84 11.41
C ALA A 255 -7.65 -17.85 10.77
N ARG A 256 -8.58 -17.29 11.57
CA ARG A 256 -9.59 -16.33 11.12
C ARG A 256 -9.19 -14.86 11.28
N CYS A 257 -7.95 -14.61 11.67
CA CYS A 257 -7.27 -13.32 11.63
C CYS A 257 -5.84 -13.52 11.08
N GLU A 258 -5.06 -12.46 10.99
CA GLU A 258 -3.65 -12.48 10.55
C GLU A 258 -3.45 -12.78 9.06
N LEU A 259 -2.20 -13.08 8.70
CA LEU A 259 -1.80 -13.49 7.35
C LEU A 259 -2.36 -14.88 7.03
N PRO A 260 -2.92 -15.06 5.82
CA PRO A 260 -3.35 -16.38 5.38
C PRO A 260 -2.15 -17.31 5.20
N HIS A 261 -2.33 -18.59 5.50
CA HIS A 261 -1.35 -19.63 5.18
C HIS A 261 -1.18 -19.74 3.66
N SER A 262 0.01 -20.11 3.18
CA SER A 262 0.34 -20.09 1.74
C SER A 262 -0.66 -20.86 0.86
N ARG A 263 -1.19 -22.00 1.35
CA ARG A 263 -2.22 -22.76 0.64
C ARG A 263 -3.55 -22.02 0.53
N ALA A 264 -4.00 -21.40 1.63
CA ALA A 264 -5.23 -20.61 1.65
C ALA A 264 -5.09 -19.39 0.74
N GLN A 265 -3.96 -18.68 0.81
CA GLN A 265 -3.65 -17.56 -0.09
C GLN A 265 -3.70 -17.97 -1.57
N GLN A 266 -3.10 -19.11 -1.93
CA GLN A 266 -3.05 -19.59 -3.32
C GLN A 266 -4.45 -19.95 -3.87
N GLN A 267 -5.35 -20.41 -3.00
CA GLN A 267 -6.74 -20.72 -3.34
C GLN A 267 -7.58 -19.44 -3.41
N ASP A 268 -7.53 -18.62 -2.37
CA ASP A 268 -8.38 -17.45 -2.21
C ASP A 268 -8.03 -16.34 -3.22
N ARG A 269 -6.76 -16.21 -3.65
CA ARG A 269 -6.33 -15.13 -4.57
C ARG A 269 -7.15 -15.07 -5.86
N GLN A 270 -7.65 -16.20 -6.35
CA GLN A 270 -8.46 -16.29 -7.58
C GLN A 270 -9.82 -15.60 -7.43
N PHE A 271 -10.22 -15.29 -6.19
CA PHE A 271 -11.51 -14.69 -5.85
C PHE A 271 -11.41 -13.30 -5.21
N LEU A 272 -10.21 -12.77 -5.01
CA LEU A 272 -10.00 -11.44 -4.41
C LEU A 272 -10.17 -10.33 -5.47
N PHE A 273 -11.37 -10.22 -6.04
CA PHE A 273 -11.78 -9.18 -6.98
C PHE A 273 -13.05 -8.48 -6.47
N ILE A 274 -13.27 -7.21 -6.86
CA ILE A 274 -14.42 -6.43 -6.37
C ILE A 274 -15.74 -7.13 -6.68
N ASN A 275 -15.95 -7.60 -7.91
CA ASN A 275 -17.20 -8.27 -8.29
C ASN A 275 -17.48 -9.51 -7.42
N GLN A 276 -16.44 -10.24 -7.02
CA GLN A 276 -16.58 -11.49 -6.28
C GLN A 276 -16.78 -11.24 -4.78
N LEU A 277 -15.96 -10.36 -4.18
CA LEU A 277 -16.06 -10.05 -2.76
C LEU A 277 -17.32 -9.25 -2.37
N HIS A 278 -17.98 -8.62 -3.33
CA HIS A 278 -19.18 -7.83 -3.10
C HIS A 278 -20.47 -8.54 -3.54
N THR A 279 -20.38 -9.80 -3.96
CA THR A 279 -21.57 -10.61 -4.24
C THR A 279 -22.34 -10.89 -2.93
N ASP A 280 -23.67 -10.71 -2.91
CA ASP A 280 -24.48 -10.85 -1.69
C ASP A 280 -24.51 -12.28 -1.12
N GLU A 281 -24.39 -13.27 -1.99
CA GLU A 281 -24.45 -14.68 -1.63
C GLU A 281 -23.10 -15.37 -1.82
N MET A 282 -22.33 -15.46 -0.74
CA MET A 282 -21.21 -16.42 -0.67
C MET A 282 -21.78 -17.79 -0.25
N PRO A 283 -21.63 -18.85 -1.06
CA PRO A 283 -22.02 -20.20 -0.70
C PRO A 283 -21.19 -20.67 0.50
N THR A 284 -21.69 -20.40 1.71
CA THR A 284 -20.91 -20.64 2.93
C THR A 284 -21.15 -22.02 3.50
N GLY A 285 -22.06 -22.83 2.95
CA GLY A 285 -22.26 -24.24 3.36
C GLY A 285 -22.49 -24.45 4.87
N GLY A 286 -22.78 -23.38 5.62
CA GLY A 286 -22.81 -23.39 7.10
C GLY A 286 -21.44 -23.45 7.79
N LYS A 287 -20.33 -23.13 7.11
CA LYS A 287 -18.94 -23.14 7.60
C LYS A 287 -18.24 -21.82 7.28
N VAL A 288 -17.26 -21.44 8.11
CA VAL A 288 -16.39 -20.29 7.82
C VAL A 288 -15.27 -20.71 6.87
N SER A 289 -15.23 -20.18 5.65
CA SER A 289 -14.14 -20.41 4.70
C SER A 289 -13.01 -19.38 4.86
N THR A 290 -11.81 -19.70 4.37
CA THR A 290 -10.67 -18.76 4.35
C THR A 290 -10.96 -17.53 3.50
N LEU A 291 -11.62 -17.70 2.36
CA LEU A 291 -12.09 -16.59 1.53
C LEU A 291 -13.10 -15.69 2.27
N PHE A 292 -14.00 -16.27 3.05
CA PHE A 292 -14.93 -15.48 3.89
C PHE A 292 -14.16 -14.67 4.93
N VAL A 293 -13.14 -15.24 5.57
CA VAL A 293 -12.25 -14.49 6.47
C VAL A 293 -11.63 -13.31 5.73
N ARG A 294 -11.05 -13.51 4.54
CA ARG A 294 -10.43 -12.43 3.76
C ARG A 294 -11.43 -11.34 3.36
N ARG A 295 -12.67 -11.72 3.05
CA ARG A 295 -13.78 -10.79 2.81
C ARG A 295 -14.12 -9.96 4.05
N CYS A 296 -14.15 -10.58 5.24
CA CYS A 296 -14.36 -9.86 6.50
C CYS A 296 -13.23 -8.85 6.76
N VAL A 297 -11.97 -9.25 6.60
CA VAL A 297 -10.82 -8.34 6.74
C VAL A 297 -10.96 -7.16 5.77
N TYR A 298 -11.21 -7.43 4.49
CA TYR A 298 -11.44 -6.39 3.50
C TYR A 298 -12.56 -5.41 3.92
N PHE A 299 -13.71 -5.90 4.36
CA PHE A 299 -14.79 -5.00 4.79
C PHE A 299 -14.54 -4.30 6.12
N ALA A 300 -13.74 -4.86 7.02
CA ALA A 300 -13.38 -4.21 8.27
C ALA A 300 -12.58 -2.92 8.04
N PHE A 301 -11.70 -2.90 7.03
CA PHE A 301 -10.82 -1.76 6.76
C PHE A 301 -11.32 -0.84 5.64
N PHE A 302 -11.98 -1.39 4.62
CA PHE A 302 -12.48 -0.59 3.50
C PHE A 302 -13.98 -0.30 3.63
N GLY A 303 -14.73 -0.99 4.47
CA GLY A 303 -16.19 -0.85 4.53
C GLY A 303 -16.90 -1.44 3.31
N LYS A 304 -18.22 -1.62 3.42
CA LYS A 304 -19.07 -2.09 2.31
C LYS A 304 -19.41 -0.89 1.41
N PRO A 305 -19.15 -0.94 0.09
CA PRO A 305 -19.53 0.13 -0.82
C PRO A 305 -21.05 0.16 -0.94
N LEU A 306 -21.55 1.38 -1.12
CA LEU A 306 -22.94 1.81 -1.01
C LEU A 306 -23.85 1.31 -2.16
N THR A 307 -23.62 0.11 -2.70
CA THR A 307 -24.46 -0.46 -3.78
C THR A 307 -25.61 -1.34 -3.31
N SER A 308 -25.84 -1.47 -2.01
CA SER A 308 -27.13 -1.94 -1.50
C SER A 308 -27.91 -0.72 -0.99
N PRO A 309 -29.18 -0.50 -1.39
CA PRO A 309 -30.05 0.36 -0.60
C PRO A 309 -30.01 -0.19 0.83
N ALA A 310 -29.94 0.71 1.82
CA ALA A 310 -30.05 0.33 3.21
C ALA A 310 -31.25 -0.64 3.34
N PRO A 311 -31.14 -1.77 4.07
CA PRO A 311 -32.34 -2.49 4.43
C PRO A 311 -33.23 -1.47 5.11
N GLN A 312 -34.37 -1.19 4.47
CA GLN A 312 -35.42 -0.37 5.05
C GLN A 312 -35.90 -1.15 6.26
N HIS A 313 -35.20 -0.99 7.38
CA HIS A 313 -35.79 -1.23 8.67
C HIS A 313 -36.91 -0.19 8.76
N THR A 314 -38.09 -0.66 8.43
CA THR A 314 -39.37 -0.03 8.70
C THR A 314 -39.43 0.11 10.22
N TRP A 315 -38.84 1.18 10.73
CA TRP A 315 -39.23 1.70 12.01
C TRP A 315 -40.54 2.43 11.75
N VAL A 316 -41.64 1.77 12.08
CA VAL A 316 -42.96 2.38 12.10
C VAL A 316 -42.94 3.42 13.21
N GLY A 317 -42.61 4.65 12.84
CA GLY A 317 -42.62 5.84 13.66
C GLY A 317 -42.91 7.02 12.74
N VAL A 318 -44.16 7.47 12.78
CA VAL A 318 -44.78 8.49 11.92
C VAL A 318 -43.93 9.76 11.79
N ALA A 319 -43.67 10.19 10.55
CA ALA A 319 -43.06 11.48 10.21
C ALA A 319 -44.04 12.66 10.46
N PRO A 320 -43.55 13.91 10.60
CA PRO A 320 -43.36 14.70 9.37
C PRO A 320 -42.09 15.60 9.32
N LEU A 321 -41.46 15.50 8.14
CA LEU A 321 -40.77 16.46 7.25
C LEU A 321 -40.29 17.85 7.74
N ALA A 322 -39.02 18.08 7.36
CA ALA A 322 -38.26 19.30 6.99
C ALA A 322 -37.01 19.43 7.89
N GLY A 323 -35.75 19.38 7.45
CA GLY A 323 -35.10 19.39 6.16
C GLY A 323 -33.82 20.20 6.34
N ASP A 324 -32.65 19.56 6.45
CA ASP A 324 -31.35 20.22 6.21
C ASP A 324 -30.24 19.17 5.89
N PRO A 325 -29.35 19.39 4.89
CA PRO A 325 -28.40 18.40 4.43
C PRO A 325 -26.97 18.75 4.88
N SER A 326 -26.50 18.15 5.96
CA SER A 326 -25.07 17.95 6.22
C SER A 326 -24.92 16.91 7.31
N ASN A 327 -24.49 15.69 6.95
CA ASN A 327 -23.78 14.78 7.84
C ASN A 327 -23.34 13.52 7.07
N SER A 328 -22.11 13.55 6.57
CA SER A 328 -21.33 12.35 6.26
C SER A 328 -20.97 11.63 7.58
N PRO A 329 -21.07 10.29 7.69
CA PRO A 329 -20.76 9.61 8.94
C PRO A 329 -19.24 9.46 9.08
N MET A 330 -18.61 10.31 9.89
CA MET A 330 -17.29 10.03 10.44
C MET A 330 -17.43 9.06 11.63
N SER A 331 -16.51 8.10 11.68
CA SER A 331 -16.35 7.11 12.75
C SER A 331 -16.28 7.77 14.14
N SER A 332 -17.09 7.28 15.07
CA SER A 332 -17.28 7.82 16.43
C SER A 332 -16.17 7.43 17.42
N LEU A 333 -14.89 7.66 17.07
CA LEU A 333 -13.75 7.41 17.97
C LEU A 333 -13.06 8.67 18.50
N PHE A 334 -13.50 9.86 18.11
CA PHE A 334 -12.98 11.12 18.65
C PHE A 334 -14.11 12.15 18.79
N VAL A 335 -14.49 12.48 20.03
CA VAL A 335 -15.34 13.64 20.35
C VAL A 335 -14.67 14.40 21.50
N PRO A 336 -14.33 15.69 21.34
CA PRO A 336 -14.04 16.58 22.46
C PRO A 336 -15.35 17.11 23.06
N ASP A 337 -15.39 17.14 24.38
CA ASP A 337 -16.54 17.48 25.22
C ASP A 337 -16.72 19.01 25.40
N GLY A 338 -17.95 19.49 25.63
CA GLY A 338 -18.21 20.88 26.02
C GLY A 338 -19.61 21.44 25.69
N SER A 339 -20.55 21.30 26.63
CA SER A 339 -21.90 21.95 26.69
C SER A 339 -21.85 23.38 27.31
N PRO A 340 -22.96 24.08 27.66
CA PRO A 340 -24.34 24.22 27.09
C PRO A 340 -24.83 25.71 27.05
N LEU A 341 -26.08 25.96 26.57
CA LEU A 341 -27.17 26.76 27.21
C LEU A 341 -28.34 26.98 26.22
N ALA A 342 -29.52 26.37 26.43
CA ALA A 342 -30.76 26.96 26.99
C ALA A 342 -31.37 28.10 26.12
N GLY A 343 -32.65 28.17 25.76
CA GLY A 343 -33.87 27.46 26.10
C GLY A 343 -35.08 28.38 25.80
N PHE A 344 -36.28 27.78 25.63
CA PHE A 344 -37.62 28.40 25.59
C PHE A 344 -38.02 29.14 24.29
N GLY A 345 -39.15 28.92 23.61
CA GLY A 345 -40.34 28.10 23.87
C GLY A 345 -41.64 28.93 23.83
N ARG A 346 -42.56 28.57 22.90
CA ARG A 346 -44.03 28.90 22.78
C ARG A 346 -44.43 30.22 22.08
N ARG A 347 -45.08 30.21 20.89
CA ARG A 347 -46.51 29.87 20.47
C ARG A 347 -47.43 31.13 20.49
N PRO A 348 -48.58 31.18 19.76
CA PRO A 348 -48.92 30.78 18.37
C PRO A 348 -49.95 31.73 17.65
N LEU A 349 -50.47 31.28 16.48
CA LEU A 349 -51.63 31.78 15.69
C LEU A 349 -51.36 33.05 14.83
N GLN A 350 -51.80 33.23 13.57
CA GLN A 350 -52.90 32.65 12.79
C GLN A 350 -52.71 32.95 11.27
N GLU A 351 -53.36 32.13 10.44
CA GLU A 351 -53.77 32.23 9.02
C GLU A 351 -53.63 33.60 8.30
N ASN A 352 -53.10 33.63 7.06
CA ASN A 352 -53.90 33.66 5.82
C ASN A 352 -53.06 33.96 4.56
N ASP A 353 -53.65 33.55 3.44
CA ASP A 353 -53.23 33.68 2.04
C ASP A 353 -52.92 35.10 1.56
N GLY A 354 -52.11 35.21 0.49
CA GLY A 354 -52.12 36.40 -0.36
C GLY A 354 -50.85 36.65 -1.17
N CYS A 355 -50.91 36.34 -2.46
CA CYS A 355 -50.02 36.85 -3.52
C CYS A 355 -49.98 38.39 -3.53
N THR A 356 -48.84 39.03 -3.89
CA THR A 356 -48.71 40.10 -4.93
C THR A 356 -47.27 40.67 -4.96
N THR A 357 -46.93 41.21 -6.14
CA THR A 357 -45.69 41.67 -6.79
C THR A 357 -44.92 42.88 -6.22
N ILE A 358 -43.58 42.83 -6.39
CA ILE A 358 -42.57 43.85 -6.82
C ILE A 358 -42.67 45.31 -6.31
N ASP A 359 -41.62 45.83 -5.63
CA ASP A 359 -40.79 46.97 -6.11
C ASP A 359 -39.47 47.20 -5.31
N HIS A 360 -38.51 47.87 -5.95
CA HIS A 360 -37.10 48.06 -5.62
C HIS A 360 -36.77 49.17 -4.58
N GLY A 361 -35.63 49.03 -3.88
CA GLY A 361 -34.72 50.15 -3.62
C GLY A 361 -34.43 50.52 -2.15
N GLY A 362 -33.28 50.05 -1.64
CA GLY A 362 -32.65 50.55 -0.41
C GLY A 362 -32.06 49.43 0.43
N LEU A 363 -30.72 49.23 0.39
CA LEU A 363 -30.09 48.25 1.27
C LEU A 363 -30.26 48.70 2.72
N SER A 364 -30.96 47.90 3.51
CA SER A 364 -31.21 48.14 4.92
C SER A 364 -29.87 48.16 5.69
N PRO A 365 -29.75 48.84 6.86
CA PRO A 365 -28.51 48.88 7.64
C PRO A 365 -27.92 47.49 7.92
N MET A 366 -28.80 46.49 8.07
CA MET A 366 -28.45 45.08 8.24
C MET A 366 -27.77 44.45 7.00
N GLN A 367 -28.09 44.92 5.79
CA GLN A 367 -27.49 44.46 4.55
C GLN A 367 -26.13 45.12 4.28
N LEU A 368 -25.93 46.35 4.74
CA LEU A 368 -24.63 47.04 4.69
C LEU A 368 -23.62 46.34 5.62
N GLU A 369 -24.03 46.02 6.86
CA GLU A 369 -23.19 45.23 7.77
C GLU A 369 -22.89 43.83 7.26
N ALA A 370 -23.83 43.20 6.54
CA ALA A 370 -23.61 41.90 5.94
C ALA A 370 -22.57 41.97 4.79
N ALA A 371 -22.60 43.04 3.98
CA ALA A 371 -21.63 43.29 2.92
C ALA A 371 -20.23 43.64 3.49
N GLU A 372 -20.17 44.42 4.57
CA GLU A 372 -18.92 44.72 5.27
C GLU A 372 -18.32 43.48 5.94
N ARG A 373 -19.14 42.61 6.54
CA ARG A 373 -18.70 41.32 7.06
C ARG A 373 -18.21 40.39 5.94
N ALA A 374 -18.87 40.38 4.78
CA ALA A 374 -18.44 39.58 3.63
C ALA A 374 -17.09 40.05 3.06
N THR A 375 -16.87 41.36 2.94
CA THR A 375 -15.59 41.91 2.47
C THR A 375 -14.47 41.71 3.50
N ALA A 376 -14.76 41.84 4.80
CA ALA A 376 -13.81 41.51 5.85
C ALA A 376 -13.40 40.03 5.83
N GLU A 377 -14.36 39.13 5.63
CA GLU A 377 -14.11 37.70 5.48
C GLU A 377 -13.26 37.39 4.24
N GLU A 378 -13.56 38.03 3.10
CA GLU A 378 -12.78 37.90 1.87
C GLU A 378 -11.34 38.39 2.03
N THR A 379 -11.12 39.51 2.72
CA THR A 379 -9.76 39.99 3.02
C THR A 379 -9.01 39.08 3.99
N ARG A 380 -9.71 38.40 4.91
CA ARG A 380 -9.10 37.42 5.82
C ARG A 380 -8.63 36.20 5.03
N VAL A 381 -9.50 35.64 4.19
CA VAL A 381 -9.18 34.49 3.33
C VAL A 381 -8.02 34.83 2.39
N ARG A 382 -7.97 36.04 1.84
CA ARG A 382 -6.88 36.47 0.96
C ARG A 382 -5.53 36.54 1.70
N ARG A 383 -5.49 37.05 2.92
CA ARG A 383 -4.27 37.07 3.76
C ARG A 383 -3.83 35.66 4.12
N GLU A 384 -4.77 34.79 4.48
CA GLU A 384 -4.46 33.38 4.76
C GLU A 384 -3.87 32.67 3.52
N VAL A 385 -4.38 32.96 2.32
CA VAL A 385 -3.82 32.43 1.07
C VAL A 385 -2.41 32.97 0.79
N GLU A 386 -2.17 34.27 0.98
CA GLU A 386 -0.84 34.87 0.82
C GLU A 386 0.19 34.31 1.83
N GLU A 387 -0.22 34.12 3.09
CA GLU A 387 0.61 33.47 4.12
C GLU A 387 0.91 32.01 3.77
N TRP A 388 -0.07 31.29 3.23
CA TRP A 388 0.10 29.93 2.70
C TRP A 388 1.09 29.87 1.54
N GLU A 389 1.03 30.81 0.59
CA GLU A 389 1.96 30.88 -0.54
C GLU A 389 3.40 31.17 -0.08
N ILE A 390 3.57 32.05 0.91
CA ILE A 390 4.88 32.35 1.50
C ILE A 390 5.43 31.11 2.23
N ALA A 391 4.59 30.42 3.02
CA ALA A 391 4.98 29.20 3.72
C ALA A 391 5.38 28.09 2.73
N LEU A 392 4.64 27.93 1.63
CA LEU A 392 4.94 26.95 0.58
C LEU A 392 6.29 27.23 -0.09
N ARG A 393 6.58 28.50 -0.42
CA ARG A 393 7.89 28.88 -1.00
C ARG A 393 9.04 28.65 -0.01
N ALA A 394 8.83 28.93 1.27
CA ALA A 394 9.83 28.68 2.31
C ALA A 394 10.10 27.18 2.51
N GLU A 395 9.08 26.32 2.37
CA GLU A 395 9.25 24.87 2.45
C GLU A 395 9.98 24.31 1.23
N GLN A 396 9.63 24.76 0.01
CA GLN A 396 10.35 24.39 -1.21
C GLN A 396 11.84 24.77 -1.14
N ALA A 397 12.16 25.95 -0.60
CA ALA A 397 13.55 26.37 -0.42
C ALA A 397 14.31 25.49 0.61
N ARG A 398 13.64 25.02 1.66
CA ARG A 398 14.23 24.10 2.64
C ARG A 398 14.47 22.71 2.06
N GLU A 399 13.55 22.22 1.23
CA GLU A 399 13.69 20.94 0.54
C GLU A 399 14.85 20.99 -0.47
N GLN A 400 14.94 22.06 -1.26
CA GLN A 400 16.07 22.28 -2.17
C GLN A 400 17.41 22.34 -1.42
N ALA A 401 17.48 23.06 -0.30
CA ALA A 401 18.68 23.12 0.52
C ALA A 401 19.06 21.76 1.13
N ALA A 402 18.08 20.95 1.53
CA ALA A 402 18.33 19.61 2.05
C ALA A 402 18.84 18.65 0.96
N ASP A 403 18.28 18.72 -0.24
CA ASP A 403 18.74 17.95 -1.39
C ASP A 403 20.15 18.36 -1.84
N GLU A 404 20.45 19.65 -1.85
CA GLU A 404 21.79 20.16 -2.12
C GLU A 404 22.81 19.70 -1.07
N ALA A 405 22.47 19.77 0.22
CA ALA A 405 23.32 19.28 1.29
C ALA A 405 23.56 17.76 1.18
N ARG A 406 22.54 17.00 0.79
CA ARG A 406 22.68 15.56 0.54
C ARG A 406 23.62 15.28 -0.63
N ARG A 407 23.46 15.98 -1.75
CA ARG A 407 24.37 15.84 -2.91
C ARG A 407 25.81 16.24 -2.57
N GLN A 408 26.01 17.27 -1.76
CA GLN A 408 27.33 17.67 -1.29
C GLN A 408 27.96 16.56 -0.44
N LYS A 409 27.21 15.99 0.50
CA LYS A 409 27.69 14.89 1.34
C LYS A 409 28.04 13.65 0.51
N GLU A 410 27.19 13.26 -0.44
CA GLU A 410 27.47 12.14 -1.36
C GLU A 410 28.73 12.41 -2.21
N ALA A 411 28.93 13.65 -2.66
CA ALA A 411 30.14 14.04 -3.39
C ALA A 411 31.41 14.01 -2.51
N GLU A 412 31.32 14.44 -1.25
CA GLU A 412 32.42 14.36 -0.27
C GLU A 412 32.78 12.91 0.05
N GLU A 413 31.79 12.05 0.26
CA GLU A 413 32.00 10.61 0.49
C GLU A 413 32.65 9.93 -0.73
N MET A 414 32.22 10.27 -1.94
CA MET A 414 32.84 9.78 -3.18
C MET A 414 34.29 10.26 -3.34
N ALA A 415 34.57 11.52 -3.05
CA ALA A 415 35.92 12.08 -3.10
C ALA A 415 36.84 11.43 -2.04
N ALA A 416 36.33 11.17 -0.84
CA ALA A 416 37.06 10.47 0.21
C ALA A 416 37.36 9.01 -0.18
N ALA A 417 36.41 8.30 -0.80
CA ALA A 417 36.62 6.95 -1.30
C ALA A 417 37.68 6.90 -2.41
N GLU A 418 37.66 7.87 -3.34
CA GLU A 418 38.68 7.97 -4.40
C GLU A 418 40.07 8.27 -3.82
N ALA A 419 40.17 9.17 -2.84
CA ALA A 419 41.43 9.46 -2.15
C ALA A 419 41.98 8.24 -1.41
N ALA A 420 41.12 7.46 -0.75
CA ALA A 420 41.51 6.21 -0.08
C ALA A 420 42.04 5.17 -1.08
N LEU A 421 41.40 5.04 -2.25
CA LEU A 421 41.86 4.13 -3.30
C LEU A 421 43.25 4.54 -3.83
N ARG A 422 43.47 5.84 -4.06
CA ARG A 422 44.78 6.36 -4.49
C ARG A 422 45.87 6.11 -3.44
N LEU A 423 45.57 6.31 -2.15
CA LEU A 423 46.52 6.01 -1.07
C LEU A 423 46.87 4.51 -1.02
N ALA A 424 45.88 3.63 -1.18
CA ALA A 424 46.11 2.19 -1.22
C ALA A 424 46.98 1.78 -2.42
N GLN A 425 46.79 2.41 -3.58
CA GLN A 425 47.65 2.20 -4.76
C GLN A 425 49.10 2.65 -4.49
N PHE A 426 49.29 3.84 -3.92
CA PHE A 426 50.63 4.32 -3.56
C PHE A 426 51.33 3.42 -2.54
N GLN A 427 50.60 2.91 -1.54
CA GLN A 427 51.16 1.95 -0.58
C GLN A 427 51.59 0.66 -1.25
N LYS A 428 50.76 0.11 -2.14
CA LYS A 428 51.10 -1.11 -2.88
C LYS A 428 52.33 -0.91 -3.77
N GLU A 429 52.43 0.21 -4.48
CA GLU A 429 53.62 0.53 -5.27
C GLU A 429 54.88 0.68 -4.42
N ALA A 430 54.76 1.27 -3.23
CA ALA A 430 55.89 1.40 -2.29
C ALA A 430 56.33 0.03 -1.75
N GLU A 431 55.40 -0.87 -1.44
CA GLU A 431 55.69 -2.24 -1.02
C GLU A 431 56.36 -3.04 -2.14
N GLU A 432 55.89 -2.93 -3.38
CA GLU A 432 56.50 -3.57 -4.54
C GLU A 432 57.92 -3.06 -4.78
N ARG A 433 58.16 -1.75 -4.68
CA ARG A 433 59.50 -1.16 -4.78
C ARG A 433 60.42 -1.66 -3.67
N ALA A 434 59.96 -1.64 -2.42
CA ALA A 434 60.73 -2.16 -1.28
C ALA A 434 61.06 -3.65 -1.44
N ALA A 435 60.14 -4.46 -1.99
CA ALA A 435 60.39 -5.87 -2.28
C ALA A 435 61.47 -6.03 -3.38
N THR A 436 61.42 -5.23 -4.44
CA THR A 436 62.47 -5.26 -5.49
C THR A 436 63.84 -4.85 -4.98
N GLU A 437 63.92 -3.84 -4.10
CA GLU A 437 65.18 -3.40 -3.49
C GLU A 437 65.76 -4.47 -2.56
N ARG A 438 64.92 -5.13 -1.75
CA ARG A 438 65.35 -6.26 -0.90
C ARG A 438 65.91 -7.40 -1.73
N TYR A 439 65.21 -7.77 -2.81
CA TYR A 439 65.67 -8.81 -3.72
C TYR A 439 67.01 -8.45 -4.39
N ALA A 440 67.18 -7.19 -4.82
CA ALA A 440 68.45 -6.74 -5.40
C ALA A 440 69.60 -6.78 -4.38
N ALA A 441 69.35 -6.36 -3.13
CA ALA A 441 70.33 -6.42 -2.05
C ALA A 441 70.75 -7.87 -1.71
N GLU A 442 69.80 -8.81 -1.68
CA GLU A 442 70.10 -10.24 -1.48
C GLU A 442 70.97 -10.82 -2.61
N GLN A 443 70.68 -10.47 -3.87
CA GLN A 443 71.49 -10.88 -5.02
C GLN A 443 72.92 -10.31 -4.96
N GLU A 444 73.06 -9.06 -4.51
CA GLU A 444 74.38 -8.45 -4.35
C GLU A 444 75.18 -9.10 -3.22
N GLN A 445 74.54 -9.43 -2.09
CA GLN A 445 75.18 -10.17 -1.00
C GLN A 445 75.67 -11.55 -1.46
N LEU A 446 74.83 -12.31 -2.16
CA LEU A 446 75.21 -13.61 -2.73
C LEU A 446 76.43 -13.50 -3.66
N ARG A 447 76.49 -12.45 -4.49
CA ARG A 447 77.61 -12.21 -5.39
C ARG A 447 78.89 -11.86 -4.64
N GLN A 448 78.81 -11.04 -3.59
CA GLN A 448 79.96 -10.71 -2.74
C GLN A 448 80.47 -11.94 -1.98
N GLU A 449 79.57 -12.81 -1.51
CA GLU A 449 79.95 -14.05 -0.85
C GLU A 449 80.65 -15.02 -1.80
N GLN A 450 80.17 -15.15 -3.05
CA GLN A 450 80.83 -15.94 -4.08
C GLN A 450 82.25 -15.42 -4.38
N LEU A 451 82.42 -14.11 -4.52
CA LEU A 451 83.74 -13.49 -4.73
C LEU A 451 84.68 -13.76 -3.56
N ARG A 452 84.19 -13.64 -2.31
CA ARG A 452 84.99 -13.95 -1.12
C ARG A 452 85.43 -15.42 -1.10
N GLN A 453 84.53 -16.35 -1.43
CA GLN A 453 84.86 -17.77 -1.52
C GLN A 453 85.89 -18.07 -2.64
N GLU A 454 85.83 -17.34 -3.76
CA GLU A 454 86.82 -17.44 -4.83
C GLU A 454 88.19 -16.89 -4.42
N GLU A 455 88.24 -15.76 -3.72
CA GLU A 455 89.48 -15.19 -3.15
C GLU A 455 90.11 -16.13 -2.13
N GLU A 456 89.31 -16.70 -1.22
CA GLU A 456 89.78 -17.70 -0.25
C GLU A 456 90.34 -18.96 -0.94
N ARG A 457 89.66 -19.44 -2.00
CA ARG A 457 90.16 -20.56 -2.82
C ARG A 457 91.44 -20.21 -3.58
N ALA A 458 91.58 -18.98 -4.07
CA ALA A 458 92.78 -18.52 -4.74
C ALA A 458 93.96 -18.39 -3.77
N ALA A 459 93.73 -17.84 -2.57
CA ALA A 459 94.73 -17.76 -1.50
C ALA A 459 95.18 -19.16 -1.03
N ALA A 460 94.25 -20.10 -0.84
CA ALA A 460 94.58 -21.49 -0.49
C ALA A 460 95.44 -22.18 -1.56
N LYS A 461 95.21 -21.88 -2.85
CA LYS A 461 96.04 -22.38 -3.96
C LYS A 461 97.43 -21.75 -4.00
N GLN A 462 97.58 -20.48 -3.60
CA GLN A 462 98.89 -19.83 -3.51
C GLN A 462 99.73 -20.40 -2.35
N TYR A 463 99.11 -20.70 -1.20
CA TYR A 463 99.78 -21.33 -0.05
C TYR A 463 100.18 -22.79 -0.29
N ALA A 464 99.53 -23.50 -1.23
CA ALA A 464 99.89 -24.88 -1.58
C ALA A 464 101.08 -24.99 -2.57
N ASN A 465 101.52 -23.87 -3.16
CA ASN A 465 102.59 -23.78 -4.16
C ASN A 465 103.85 -23.04 -3.66
N SER A 466 103.90 -22.68 -2.37
CA SER A 466 105.13 -22.28 -1.65
C SER A 466 105.57 -23.40 -0.74
#